data_AF-A0A848X998-F1
#
_entry.id   AF-A0A848X998-F1
#
_cell.length_a   1.000
_cell.length_b   1.000
_cell.length_c   1.000
_cell.angle_alpha   90.00
_cell.angle_beta   90.00
_cell.angle_gamma   90.00
#
_symmetry.space_group_name_H-M   'P 1'
#
loop_
_entity.id
_entity.type
_entity.pdbx_description
1 polymer ?
#
loop_
_entity_poly.entity_id
_entity_poly.type
_entity_poly.pdbx_seq_one_letter_code
_entity_poly.pdbx_strand_id
1 'polypeptide(L)'
;MMMSRRGFTLIEVVVALLVLEMAVVGVLGTMALAARTLHRAERLEAATGRAEAVLDSLRRGASPASGMDAFDDVSMAWTVDTVGRVELEAVDERGGLLLAVRTRVPLR
;
A
#
# COMPACT_ATOMS: atom_id res chain seq x y z
N MET A 1 46.54 36.58 -25.39
CA MET A 1 45.19 36.74 -24.80
C MET A 1 45.14 35.97 -23.49
N MET A 2 45.38 36.65 -22.37
CA MET A 2 45.39 36.02 -21.05
C MET A 2 43.94 35.77 -20.60
N MET A 3 43.53 34.50 -20.55
CA MET A 3 42.26 34.12 -19.96
C MET A 3 42.36 34.29 -18.44
N SER A 4 41.73 35.32 -17.89
CA SER A 4 41.58 35.49 -16.45
C SER A 4 40.78 34.31 -15.90
N ARG A 5 41.46 33.40 -15.19
CA ARG A 5 40.84 32.31 -14.44
C ARG A 5 40.02 32.95 -13.31
N ARG A 6 38.70 33.06 -13.51
CA ARG A 6 37.77 33.46 -12.45
C ARG A 6 37.62 32.29 -11.48
N GLY A 7 38.18 32.44 -10.27
CA GLY A 7 37.97 31.49 -9.18
C GLY A 7 36.57 31.66 -8.58
N PHE A 8 36.11 30.63 -7.85
CA PHE A 8 34.86 30.69 -7.11
C PHE A 8 34.95 31.69 -5.96
N THR A 9 33.91 32.51 -5.82
CA THR A 9 33.75 33.40 -4.68
C THR A 9 33.22 32.65 -3.46
N LEU A 10 33.50 33.15 -2.25
CA LEU A 10 32.94 32.56 -1.02
C LEU A 10 31.40 32.51 -1.07
N ILE A 11 30.78 33.55 -1.64
CA ILE A 11 29.32 33.62 -1.76
C ILE A 11 28.78 32.52 -2.69
N GLU A 12 29.45 32.22 -3.80
CA GLU A 12 29.04 31.12 -4.68
C GLU A 12 29.11 29.76 -3.98
N VAL A 13 30.14 29.53 -3.17
CA VAL A 13 30.27 28.28 -2.40
C VAL A 13 29.13 28.16 -1.39
N VAL A 14 28.83 29.24 -0.67
CA VAL A 14 27.72 29.27 0.30
C VAL A 14 26.39 29.00 -0.41
N VAL A 15 26.12 29.65 -1.54
CA VAL A 15 24.89 29.43 -2.31
C VAL A 15 24.81 27.99 -2.84
N ALA A 16 25.92 27.43 -3.33
CA ALA A 16 25.96 26.05 -3.79
C ALA A 16 25.63 25.05 -2.66
N LEU A 17 26.15 25.29 -1.44
CA LEU A 17 25.83 24.48 -0.27
C LEU A 17 24.35 24.59 0.10
N LEU A 18 23.77 25.80 0.09
CA LEU A 18 22.33 25.97 0.36
C LEU A 18 21.47 25.21 -0.66
N VAL A 19 21.81 25.29 -1.94
CA VAL A 19 21.09 24.55 -2.99
C VAL A 19 21.25 23.04 -2.79
N LEU A 20 22.45 22.57 -2.42
CA LEU A 20 22.71 21.17 -2.13
C LEU A 20 21.87 20.68 -0.93
N GLU A 21 21.80 21.45 0.14
CA GLU A 21 20.98 21.12 1.32
C GLU A 21 19.50 20.99 0.95
N MET A 22 18.98 21.95 0.18
CA MET A 22 17.60 21.87 -0.31
C MET A 22 17.36 20.63 -1.17
N ALA A 23 18.31 20.28 -2.05
CA ALA A 23 18.23 19.07 -2.86
C ALA A 23 18.21 17.81 -2.02
N VAL A 24 19.08 17.72 -1.00
CA VAL A 24 19.14 16.57 -0.07
C VAL A 24 17.83 16.42 0.69
N VAL A 25 17.27 17.49 1.22
CA VAL A 25 15.96 17.46 1.90
C VAL A 25 14.86 16.98 0.96
N GLY A 26 14.87 17.47 -0.29
CA GLY A 26 13.94 17.01 -1.33
C GLY A 26 14.02 15.51 -1.58
N VAL A 27 15.25 14.97 -1.73
CA VAL A 27 15.48 13.52 -1.93
C VAL A 27 15.01 12.70 -0.73
N LEU A 28 15.28 13.14 0.50
CA LEU A 28 14.80 12.44 1.69
C LEU A 28 13.27 12.41 1.76
N GLY A 29 12.61 13.52 1.38
CA GLY A 29 11.16 13.60 1.29
C GLY A 29 10.58 12.62 0.26
N THR A 30 11.18 12.53 -0.93
CA THR A 30 10.72 11.60 -1.97
C THR A 30 10.96 10.14 -1.58
N MET A 31 12.09 9.82 -0.93
CA MET A 31 12.36 8.49 -0.39
C MET A 31 11.34 8.08 0.66
N ALA A 32 11.00 8.97 1.60
CA ALA A 32 10.00 8.70 2.62
C ALA A 32 8.61 8.46 2.01
N LEU A 33 8.24 9.24 0.98
CA LEU A 33 6.99 9.04 0.25
C LEU A 33 6.98 7.71 -0.52
N ALA A 34 8.08 7.37 -1.19
CA ALA A 34 8.22 6.12 -1.93
C ALA A 34 8.09 4.91 -1.01
N ALA A 35 8.77 4.92 0.15
CA ALA A 35 8.68 3.86 1.14
C ALA A 35 7.24 3.66 1.66
N ARG A 36 6.53 4.76 1.96
CA ARG A 36 5.12 4.69 2.38
C ARG A 36 4.21 4.15 1.28
N THR A 37 4.46 4.55 0.04
CA THR A 37 3.69 4.08 -1.13
C THR A 37 3.91 2.58 -1.35
N LEU A 38 5.16 2.13 -1.30
CA LEU A 38 5.51 0.71 -1.44
C LEU A 38 4.86 -0.12 -0.35
N HIS A 39 5.00 0.28 0.91
CA HIS A 39 4.39 -0.44 2.03
C HIS A 39 2.87 -0.53 1.91
N ARG A 40 2.21 0.55 1.44
CA ARG A 40 0.76 0.51 1.17
C ARG A 40 0.41 -0.46 0.04
N ALA A 41 1.23 -0.54 -1.01
CA ALA A 41 1.03 -1.45 -2.13
C ALA A 41 1.18 -2.92 -1.71
N GLU A 42 2.23 -3.25 -0.94
CA GLU A 42 2.46 -4.60 -0.40
C GLU A 42 1.27 -5.08 0.44
N ARG A 43 0.74 -4.21 1.31
CA ARG A 43 -0.44 -4.53 2.13
C ARG A 43 -1.69 -4.79 1.30
N LEU A 44 -1.89 -4.00 0.23
CA LEU A 44 -3.01 -4.20 -0.68
C LEU A 44 -2.88 -5.50 -1.47
N GLU A 45 -1.67 -5.83 -1.93
CA GLU A 45 -1.37 -7.08 -2.64
C GLU A 45 -1.64 -8.29 -1.74
N ALA A 46 -1.14 -8.27 -0.50
CA ALA A 46 -1.38 -9.32 0.47
C ALA A 46 -2.88 -9.50 0.78
N ALA A 47 -3.60 -8.39 1.01
CA ALA A 47 -5.05 -8.43 1.24
C ALA A 47 -5.83 -8.97 0.04
N THR A 48 -5.43 -8.61 -1.18
CA THR A 48 -6.05 -9.12 -2.40
C THR A 48 -5.82 -10.62 -2.56
N GLY A 49 -4.56 -11.07 -2.41
CA GLY A 49 -4.24 -12.50 -2.50
C GLY A 49 -4.94 -13.34 -1.43
N ARG A 50 -5.06 -12.82 -0.20
CA ARG A 50 -5.81 -13.50 0.86
C ARG A 50 -7.30 -13.54 0.56
N ALA A 51 -7.89 -12.45 0.07
CA ALA A 51 -9.29 -12.40 -0.32
C ALA A 51 -9.61 -13.41 -1.45
N GLU A 52 -8.73 -13.53 -2.45
CA GLU A 52 -8.85 -14.56 -3.49
C GLU A 52 -8.82 -15.97 -2.90
N ALA A 53 -7.88 -16.25 -1.99
CA ALA A 53 -7.80 -17.55 -1.32
C ALA A 53 -9.07 -17.87 -0.51
N VAL A 54 -9.65 -16.89 0.18
CA VAL A 54 -10.93 -17.03 0.90
C VAL A 54 -12.05 -17.32 -0.08
N LEU A 55 -12.19 -16.53 -1.15
CA LEU A 55 -13.23 -16.73 -2.16
C LEU A 55 -13.13 -18.11 -2.83
N ASP A 56 -11.93 -18.57 -3.13
CA ASP A 56 -11.71 -19.91 -3.69
C ASP A 56 -12.01 -21.02 -2.68
N SER A 57 -11.76 -20.79 -1.38
CA SER A 57 -12.19 -21.73 -0.34
C SER A 57 -13.72 -21.82 -0.27
N LEU A 58 -14.43 -20.69 -0.34
CA LEU A 58 -15.89 -20.63 -0.31
C LEU A 58 -16.52 -21.28 -1.55
N ARG A 59 -15.88 -21.15 -2.71
CA ARG A 59 -16.29 -21.83 -3.96
C ARG A 59 -16.16 -23.35 -3.89
N ARG A 60 -15.20 -23.87 -3.12
CA ARG A 60 -14.97 -25.33 -2.98
C ARG A 60 -15.78 -25.95 -1.85
N GLY A 61 -16.16 -25.17 -0.84
CA GLY A 61 -16.94 -25.65 0.30
C GLY A 61 -18.37 -26.00 -0.08
N ALA A 62 -18.85 -27.17 0.36
CA ALA A 62 -20.24 -27.60 0.17
C ALA A 62 -21.24 -26.73 0.96
N SER A 63 -20.78 -26.04 2.00
CA SER A 63 -21.58 -25.08 2.78
C SER A 63 -20.73 -23.86 3.09
N PRO A 64 -20.76 -22.82 2.24
CA PRO A 64 -20.01 -21.60 2.47
C PRO A 64 -20.57 -20.87 3.68
N ALA A 65 -19.70 -20.46 4.60
CA ALA A 65 -20.08 -19.79 5.83
C ALA A 65 -19.34 -18.46 6.00
N SER A 66 -20.01 -17.51 6.65
CA SER A 66 -19.40 -16.26 7.11
C SER A 66 -18.24 -16.55 8.08
N GLY A 67 -17.26 -15.67 8.08
CA GLY A 67 -16.07 -15.86 8.90
C GLY A 67 -15.24 -14.60 9.03
N MET A 68 -14.18 -14.74 9.81
CA MET A 68 -13.17 -13.71 10.01
C MET A 68 -11.80 -14.39 9.99
N ASP A 69 -10.83 -13.69 9.45
CA ASP A 69 -9.42 -14.06 9.47
C ASP A 69 -8.59 -12.82 9.79
N ALA A 70 -7.40 -13.04 10.33
CA ALA A 70 -6.45 -11.98 10.59
C ALA A 70 -5.07 -12.47 10.15
N PHE A 71 -4.36 -11.62 9.44
CA PHE A 71 -3.00 -11.90 8.99
C PHE A 71 -2.21 -10.59 9.02
N ASP A 72 -1.00 -10.66 9.54
CA ASP A 72 -0.16 -9.48 9.80
C ASP A 72 -0.98 -8.37 10.49
N ASP A 73 -0.96 -7.16 9.93
CA ASP A 73 -1.64 -5.97 10.42
C ASP A 73 -3.00 -5.76 9.70
N VAL A 74 -3.65 -6.83 9.25
CA VAL A 74 -4.90 -6.81 8.48
C VAL A 74 -5.92 -7.76 9.09
N SER A 75 -7.10 -7.23 9.39
CA SER A 75 -8.27 -8.03 9.75
C SER A 75 -9.20 -8.12 8.56
N MET A 76 -9.66 -9.32 8.24
CA MET A 76 -10.56 -9.59 7.14
C MET A 76 -11.82 -10.28 7.65
N ALA A 77 -12.98 -9.76 7.30
CA ALA A 77 -14.27 -10.37 7.60
C ALA A 77 -15.01 -10.61 6.31
N TRP A 78 -15.71 -11.75 6.23
CA TRP A 78 -16.62 -12.01 5.13
C TRP A 78 -17.96 -12.53 5.65
N THR A 79 -19.01 -12.12 4.96
CA THR A 79 -20.37 -12.57 5.21
C THR A 79 -20.91 -13.24 3.97
N VAL A 80 -21.58 -14.38 4.17
CA VAL A 80 -22.26 -15.13 3.11
C VAL A 80 -23.75 -15.05 3.35
N ASP A 81 -24.51 -14.60 2.35
CA ASP A 81 -25.98 -14.59 2.41
C ASP A 81 -26.58 -15.93 1.95
N THR A 82 -27.89 -16.09 2.17
CA THR A 82 -28.63 -17.31 1.81
C THR A 82 -28.73 -17.58 0.31
N VAL A 83 -28.32 -16.61 -0.53
CA VAL A 83 -28.35 -16.67 -2.00
C VAL A 83 -26.92 -16.84 -2.55
N GLY A 84 -25.91 -17.00 -1.68
CA GLY A 84 -24.51 -17.17 -2.06
C GLY A 84 -23.78 -15.88 -2.40
N ARG A 85 -24.33 -14.70 -2.07
CA ARG A 85 -23.57 -13.45 -2.13
C ARG A 85 -22.54 -13.45 -1.02
N VAL A 86 -21.32 -13.05 -1.37
CA VAL A 86 -20.22 -12.86 -0.43
C VAL A 86 -19.86 -11.39 -0.42
N GLU A 87 -19.91 -10.80 0.77
CA GLU A 87 -19.36 -9.48 1.06
C GLU A 87 -18.14 -9.66 1.96
N LEU A 88 -16.99 -9.23 1.47
CA LEU A 88 -15.70 -9.36 2.11
C LEU A 88 -15.10 -7.98 2.31
N GLU A 89 -14.65 -7.70 3.53
CA GLU A 89 -14.00 -6.46 3.90
C GLU A 89 -12.66 -6.78 4.57
N ALA A 90 -11.62 -6.08 4.16
CA ALA A 90 -10.31 -6.11 4.79
C ALA A 90 -9.97 -4.71 5.31
N VAL A 91 -9.65 -4.64 6.60
CA VAL A 91 -9.32 -3.41 7.32
C VAL A 91 -7.93 -3.52 7.91
N ASP A 92 -7.22 -2.40 8.01
CA ASP A 92 -5.99 -2.33 8.79
C ASP A 92 -6.25 -2.33 10.31
N GLU A 93 -5.19 -2.48 11.11
CA GLU A 93 -5.25 -2.37 12.57
C GLU A 93 -5.84 -1.07 13.10
N ARG A 94 -5.80 0.01 12.32
CA ARG A 94 -6.37 1.32 12.67
C ARG A 94 -7.83 1.45 12.23
N GLY A 95 -8.41 0.39 11.67
CA GLY A 95 -9.78 0.35 11.14
C GLY A 95 -9.94 1.01 9.76
N GLY A 96 -8.84 1.35 9.09
CA GLY A 96 -8.84 1.88 7.73
C GLY A 96 -9.18 0.78 6.72
N LEU A 97 -10.21 1.00 5.90
CA LEU A 97 -10.58 0.07 4.85
C LEU A 97 -9.46 -0.04 3.80
N LEU A 98 -8.95 -1.26 3.61
CA LEU A 98 -7.95 -1.58 2.59
C LEU A 98 -8.61 -2.11 1.31
N LEU A 99 -9.59 -3.00 1.46
CA LEU A 99 -10.25 -3.68 0.36
C LEU A 99 -11.69 -4.03 0.75
N ALA A 100 -12.63 -3.81 -0.16
CA ALA A 100 -14.00 -4.30 -0.05
C ALA A 100 -14.38 -5.00 -1.36
N VAL A 101 -14.79 -6.26 -1.27
CA VAL A 101 -15.19 -7.09 -2.40
C VAL A 101 -16.62 -7.57 -2.19
N ARG A 102 -17.47 -7.35 -3.19
CA ARG A 102 -18.82 -7.88 -3.23
C ARG A 102 -18.95 -8.77 -4.46
N THR A 103 -19.18 -10.05 -4.25
CA THR A 103 -19.28 -11.03 -5.33
C THR A 103 -20.37 -12.06 -5.04
N ARG A 104 -20.66 -12.93 -6.01
CA ARG A 104 -21.53 -14.09 -5.82
C ARG A 104 -20.72 -15.36 -6.02
N VAL A 105 -20.91 -16.31 -5.10
CA VAL A 105 -20.41 -17.67 -5.19
C VAL A 105 -21.60 -18.58 -5.51
N PRO A 106 -21.53 -19.39 -6.58
CA PRO A 106 -22.61 -20.32 -6.90
C PRO A 106 -22.70 -21.38 -5.80
N LEU A 107 -23.85 -21.47 -5.14
CA LEU A 107 -24.18 -22.55 -4.22
C LEU A 107 -24.51 -23.79 -5.05
N ARG A 108 -23.77 -24.89 -4.83
CA ARG A 108 -23.99 -26.18 -5.48
C ARG A 108 -24.80 -27.11 -4.59
#